data_AF-A0A1Y4KNZ4-F1
#
_entry.id   AF-A0A1Y4KNZ4-F1
#
_cell.length_a   1.000
_cell.length_b   1.000
_cell.length_c   1.000
_cell.angle_alpha   90.00
_cell.angle_beta   90.00
_cell.angle_gamma   90.00
#
_symmetry.space_group_name_H-M   'P 1'
#
loop_
_entity.id
_entity.type
_entity.pdbx_description
1 polymer ?
#
loop_
_entity_poly.entity_id
_entity_poly.type
_entity_poly.pdbx_seq_one_letter_code
_entity_poly.pdbx_strand_id
1 'polypeptide(L)'
;MTKAVLRNSSHPEYGVVSIPLPIPKEQYDGCTELLEALEMGNATRHDCRVEELHTPWPVLNQLEGTQVNLDELDYLAKRLDSFDRGEVAQFQAMAEKLGLTSLKDLINLSFCCQQATVITDFSDLEAIGRNHYMNTHGGCASTEELGNLDGEETAILLMESTPATVTRYGVVYDNGIQLEQLYDGKHLPCYIHDDTVLSLGLISKGEPENTKNTTTWLYLPATKKQLERGMLRSGIQDPEDMCFQVGSSEFPMEVDVALDFKQESIFDLNDLAWAVARLDRDNLQKLGAVVALAKPENASQIRCLAENLDLFQFAPGAHTPAEYGTFMIQQSGHFEYDPNLDEFYDYEKYGLQHMNQETGAFTDRGYVAYHGTVSLEVLTMEETHQEEQTFQMGGM
;
A
#
# COMPACT_ATOMS: atom_id res chain seq x y z
N MET A 1 12.41 0.19 15.96
CA MET A 1 11.10 0.79 16.23
C MET A 1 11.31 2.22 16.70
N THR A 2 10.82 3.17 15.93
CA THR A 2 10.92 4.59 16.24
C THR A 2 9.79 4.99 17.18
N LYS A 3 10.02 5.94 18.08
CA LYS A 3 8.98 6.50 18.96
C LYS A 3 9.13 8.01 19.03
N ALA A 4 8.03 8.71 18.84
CA ALA A 4 7.97 10.16 19.03
C ALA A 4 7.27 10.49 20.35
N VAL A 5 7.88 11.34 21.15
CA VAL A 5 7.25 11.96 22.31
C VAL A 5 6.75 13.32 21.87
N LEU A 6 5.42 13.50 21.86
CA LEU A 6 4.74 14.67 21.32
C LEU A 6 4.02 15.45 22.42
N ARG A 7 3.89 16.76 22.21
CA ARG A 7 3.23 17.70 23.10
C ARG A 7 2.43 18.76 22.34
N ASN A 8 1.33 19.21 22.94
CA ASN A 8 0.64 20.42 22.49
C ASN A 8 1.38 21.69 22.97
N SER A 9 1.86 22.53 22.05
CA SER A 9 2.58 23.77 22.40
C SER A 9 1.69 24.82 23.07
N SER A 10 0.40 24.83 22.73
CA SER A 10 -0.59 25.79 23.25
C SER A 10 -1.12 25.38 24.63
N HIS A 11 -1.13 24.07 24.91
CA HIS A 11 -1.58 23.49 26.17
C HIS A 11 -0.50 22.63 26.84
N PRO A 12 0.60 23.24 27.33
CA PRO A 12 1.68 22.58 28.07
C PRO A 12 1.21 21.66 29.21
N GLU A 13 0.08 21.97 29.84
CA GLU A 13 -0.54 21.29 30.97
C GLU A 13 -1.11 19.91 30.64
N TYR A 14 -1.40 19.62 29.37
CA TYR A 14 -1.91 18.31 28.93
C TYR A 14 -0.83 17.21 28.98
N GLY A 15 0.42 17.56 29.23
CA GLY A 15 1.53 16.61 29.35
C GLY A 15 2.09 16.20 28.00
N VAL A 16 2.64 14.99 27.92
CA VAL A 16 3.24 14.42 26.70
C VAL A 16 2.63 13.07 26.39
N VAL A 17 2.62 12.70 25.11
CA VAL A 17 2.21 11.39 24.62
C VAL A 17 3.37 10.73 23.87
N SER A 18 3.53 9.42 24.01
CA SER A 18 4.43 8.64 23.17
C SER A 18 3.65 7.91 22.08
N ILE A 19 4.02 8.16 20.82
CA ILE A 19 3.43 7.53 19.63
C ILE A 19 4.47 6.63 18.96
N PRO A 20 4.15 5.35 18.67
CA PRO A 20 5.02 4.48 17.88
C PRO A 20 5.07 4.94 16.42
N LEU A 21 6.24 4.84 15.79
CA LEU A 21 6.45 5.18 14.37
C LEU A 21 7.24 4.07 13.66
N PRO A 22 6.82 3.65 12.45
CA PRO A 22 5.49 3.84 11.86
C PRO A 22 4.36 3.43 12.81
N ILE A 23 3.21 4.11 12.75
CA ILE A 23 2.04 3.78 13.56
C ILE A 23 1.44 2.48 13.01
N PRO A 24 1.38 1.39 13.81
CA PRO A 24 0.78 0.14 13.36
C PRO A 24 -0.71 0.34 13.03
N LYS A 25 -1.21 -0.33 11.98
CA LYS A 25 -2.58 -0.15 11.47
C LYS A 25 -3.63 -0.31 12.57
N GLU A 26 -3.51 -1.37 13.37
CA GLU A 26 -4.38 -1.69 14.51
C GLU A 26 -4.30 -0.70 15.69
N GLN A 27 -3.29 0.18 15.72
CA GLN A 27 -3.14 1.22 16.74
C GLN A 27 -3.45 2.62 16.20
N TYR A 28 -3.70 2.77 14.90
CA TYR A 28 -3.81 4.07 14.25
C TYR A 28 -4.97 4.91 14.81
N ASP A 29 -6.17 4.32 14.89
CA ASP A 29 -7.36 5.00 15.42
C ASP A 29 -7.14 5.46 16.87
N GLY A 30 -6.67 4.55 17.73
CA GLY A 30 -6.42 4.85 19.15
C GLY A 30 -5.31 5.90 19.37
N CYS A 31 -4.24 5.88 18.56
CA CYS A 31 -3.20 6.91 18.61
C CYS A 31 -3.75 8.28 18.20
N THR A 32 -4.57 8.32 17.16
CA THR A 32 -5.18 9.56 16.67
C THR A 32 -6.17 10.14 17.67
N GLU A 33 -7.08 9.31 18.21
CA GLU A 33 -8.06 9.73 19.22
C GLU A 33 -7.38 10.27 20.49
N LEU A 34 -6.28 9.66 20.90
CA LEU A 34 -5.51 10.13 22.05
C LEU A 34 -4.89 11.51 21.77
N LEU A 35 -4.35 11.75 20.57
CA LEU A 35 -3.84 13.06 20.18
C LEU A 35 -4.95 14.12 20.09
N GLU A 36 -6.12 13.75 19.54
CA GLU A 36 -7.29 14.61 19.47
C GLU A 36 -7.76 15.04 20.87
N ALA A 37 -7.74 14.13 21.86
CA ALA A 37 -8.06 14.44 23.25
C ALA A 37 -7.07 15.42 23.91
N LEU A 38 -5.87 15.57 23.35
CA LEU A 38 -4.86 16.56 23.76
C LEU A 38 -4.88 17.81 22.85
N GLU A 39 -5.94 17.97 22.05
CA GLU A 39 -6.14 19.09 21.10
C GLU A 39 -4.98 19.26 20.10
N MET A 40 -4.41 18.13 19.64
CA MET A 40 -3.32 18.08 18.68
C MET A 40 -3.52 16.93 17.67
N GLY A 41 -2.61 16.78 16.71
CA GLY A 41 -2.67 15.72 15.72
C GLY A 41 -3.61 16.01 14.56
N ASN A 42 -3.93 17.27 14.28
CA ASN A 42 -4.77 17.65 13.14
C ASN A 42 -4.21 17.11 11.80
N ALA A 43 -5.10 16.67 10.91
CA ALA A 43 -4.70 16.04 9.64
C ALA A 43 -3.91 16.98 8.69
N THR A 44 -4.06 18.31 8.81
CA THR A 44 -3.44 19.27 7.88
C THR A 44 -2.48 20.26 8.56
N ARG A 45 -2.53 20.40 9.88
CA ARG A 45 -1.71 21.37 10.62
C ARG A 45 -0.46 20.72 11.22
N HIS A 46 0.59 21.52 11.35
CA HIS A 46 1.79 21.20 12.13
C HIS A 46 1.57 21.60 13.59
N ASP A 47 0.76 20.83 14.33
CA ASP A 47 0.33 21.15 15.70
C ASP A 47 0.98 20.27 16.78
N CYS A 48 1.76 19.26 16.37
CA CYS A 48 2.47 18.37 17.29
C CYS A 48 3.88 18.90 17.52
N ARG A 49 4.24 19.29 18.74
CA ARG A 49 5.64 19.60 19.07
C ARG A 49 6.38 18.32 19.44
N VAL A 50 7.50 18.06 18.79
CA VAL A 50 8.37 16.92 19.12
C VAL A 50 9.19 17.29 20.35
N GLU A 51 9.00 16.61 21.48
CA GLU A 51 9.84 16.79 22.68
C GLU A 51 11.07 15.89 22.61
N GLU A 52 10.89 14.63 22.23
CA GLU A 52 11.97 13.65 22.09
C GLU A 52 11.67 12.71 20.91
N LEU A 53 12.70 12.31 20.18
CA LEU A 53 12.57 11.32 19.11
C LEU A 53 13.54 10.15 19.35
N HIS A 54 13.00 9.00 19.72
CA HIS A 54 13.78 7.77 19.83
C HIS A 54 13.81 7.07 18.47
N THR A 55 14.87 7.30 17.71
CA THR A 55 15.00 6.85 16.31
C THR A 55 16.35 6.16 16.06
N PRO A 56 16.41 5.13 15.19
CA PRO A 56 17.69 4.59 14.70
C PRO A 56 18.39 5.54 13.69
N TRP A 57 17.74 6.64 13.32
CA TRP A 57 18.25 7.65 12.38
C TRP A 57 18.55 8.98 13.10
N PRO A 58 19.72 9.12 13.76
CA PRO A 58 20.10 10.30 14.53
C PRO A 58 19.93 11.65 13.84
N VAL A 59 19.95 11.69 12.49
CA VAL A 59 19.72 12.95 11.77
C VAL A 59 18.37 13.56 12.08
N LEU A 60 17.35 12.75 12.40
CA LEU A 60 16.01 13.24 12.72
C LEU A 60 15.92 13.90 14.11
N ASN A 61 16.94 13.79 14.96
CA ASN A 61 16.96 14.49 16.26
C ASN A 61 16.90 16.01 16.11
N GLN A 62 17.22 16.55 14.93
CA GLN A 62 17.04 17.97 14.61
C GLN A 62 15.57 18.41 14.57
N LEU A 63 14.62 17.47 14.51
CA LEU A 63 13.19 17.74 14.64
C LEU A 63 12.77 18.00 16.09
N GLU A 64 13.60 17.66 17.08
CA GLU A 64 13.30 17.93 18.49
C GLU A 64 13.13 19.44 18.73
N GLY A 65 12.05 19.80 19.40
CA GLY A 65 11.64 21.18 19.64
C GLY A 65 10.82 21.82 18.52
N THR A 66 10.72 21.19 17.34
CA THR A 66 9.95 21.69 16.19
C THR A 66 8.48 21.28 16.23
N GLN A 67 7.65 21.97 15.45
CA GLN A 67 6.25 21.60 15.21
C GLN A 67 6.14 20.79 13.92
N VAL A 68 5.45 19.66 13.99
CA VAL A 68 5.29 18.69 12.90
C VAL A 68 3.84 18.29 12.72
N ASN A 69 3.51 17.82 11.52
CA ASN A 69 2.27 17.11 11.27
C ASN A 69 2.48 15.61 11.55
N LEU A 70 1.53 14.97 12.23
CA LEU A 70 1.63 13.56 12.59
C LEU A 70 1.77 12.66 11.36
N ASP A 71 0.98 12.92 10.31
CA ASP A 71 0.95 12.06 9.14
C ASP A 71 2.21 12.20 8.28
N GLU A 72 2.78 13.41 8.19
CA GLU A 72 4.11 13.62 7.58
C GLU A 72 5.20 12.85 8.32
N LEU A 73 5.16 12.88 9.66
CA LEU A 73 6.15 12.19 10.49
C LEU A 73 6.01 10.67 10.37
N ASP A 74 4.78 10.15 10.41
CA ASP A 74 4.47 8.73 10.17
C ASP A 74 4.89 8.30 8.76
N TYR A 75 4.60 9.12 7.75
CA TYR A 75 5.01 8.86 6.37
C TYR A 75 6.53 8.79 6.22
N LEU A 76 7.27 9.75 6.79
CA LEU A 76 8.72 9.73 6.75
C LEU A 76 9.28 8.49 7.47
N ALA A 77 8.71 8.12 8.62
CA ALA A 77 9.11 6.90 9.32
C ALA A 77 8.89 5.65 8.46
N LYS A 78 7.77 5.55 7.74
CA LYS A 78 7.48 4.46 6.79
C LYS A 78 8.50 4.40 5.67
N ARG A 79 8.83 5.55 5.06
CA ARG A 79 9.87 5.64 4.02
C ARG A 79 11.22 5.11 4.52
N LEU A 80 11.63 5.50 5.71
CA LEU A 80 12.93 5.13 6.27
C LEU A 80 12.97 3.69 6.81
N ASP A 81 11.83 3.11 7.18
CA ASP A 81 11.74 1.70 7.62
C ASP A 81 12.06 0.73 6.47
N SER A 82 11.80 1.13 5.20
CA SER A 82 12.17 0.34 4.03
C SER A 82 13.63 0.50 3.59
N PHE A 83 14.39 1.41 4.20
CA PHE A 83 15.76 1.70 3.76
C PHE A 83 16.75 0.65 4.24
N ASP A 84 17.67 0.26 3.37
CA ASP A 84 18.85 -0.51 3.78
C ASP A 84 19.90 0.38 4.48
N ARG A 85 21.01 -0.24 4.93
CA ARG A 85 22.08 0.49 5.63
C ARG A 85 22.76 1.57 4.78
N GLY A 86 22.91 1.31 3.48
CA GLY A 86 23.50 2.25 2.52
C GLY A 86 22.58 3.45 2.29
N GLU A 87 21.29 3.18 2.08
CA GLU A 87 20.26 4.21 1.90
C GLU A 87 20.10 5.08 3.15
N VAL A 88 20.15 4.49 4.34
CA VAL A 88 20.19 5.23 5.61
C VAL A 88 21.43 6.12 5.72
N ALA A 89 22.60 5.65 5.30
CA ALA A 89 23.81 6.47 5.29
C ALA A 89 23.71 7.64 4.30
N GLN A 90 23.21 7.37 3.09
CA GLN A 90 22.93 8.37 2.06
C GLN A 90 21.98 9.45 2.56
N PHE A 91 20.84 9.06 3.13
CA PHE A 91 19.84 9.97 3.67
C PHE A 91 20.40 10.87 4.78
N GLN A 92 21.03 10.28 5.80
CA GLN A 92 21.51 11.05 6.94
C GLN A 92 22.64 12.02 6.56
N ALA A 93 23.57 11.57 5.73
CA ALA A 93 24.70 12.38 5.33
C ALA A 93 24.27 13.52 4.40
N MET A 94 23.32 13.28 3.48
CA MET A 94 22.76 14.35 2.65
C MET A 94 21.90 15.33 3.44
N ALA A 95 21.10 14.86 4.40
CA ALA A 95 20.32 15.74 5.27
C ALA A 95 21.22 16.67 6.10
N GLU A 96 22.34 16.16 6.65
CA GLU A 96 23.33 16.99 7.36
C GLU A 96 24.05 17.95 6.41
N LYS A 97 24.52 17.47 5.25
CA LYS A 97 25.20 18.30 4.24
C LYS A 97 24.35 19.49 3.78
N LEU A 98 23.05 19.26 3.58
CA LEU A 98 22.12 20.28 3.12
C LEU A 98 21.50 21.08 4.27
N GLY A 99 21.70 20.67 5.53
CA GLY A 99 21.11 21.32 6.71
C GLY A 99 19.59 21.27 6.74
N LEU A 100 18.98 20.17 6.26
CA LEU A 100 17.52 20.03 6.15
C LEU A 100 16.90 19.83 7.52
N THR A 101 15.98 20.70 7.94
CA THR A 101 15.33 20.62 9.26
C THR A 101 13.80 20.52 9.20
N SER A 102 13.22 20.57 8.00
CA SER A 102 11.77 20.46 7.79
C SER A 102 11.37 19.05 7.38
N LEU A 103 10.20 18.56 7.82
CA LEU A 103 9.67 17.27 7.35
C LEU A 103 9.45 17.27 5.84
N LYS A 104 9.05 18.40 5.26
CA LYS A 104 8.90 18.53 3.80
C LYS A 104 10.19 18.19 3.06
N ASP A 105 11.29 18.81 3.45
CA ASP A 105 12.58 18.61 2.77
C ASP A 105 13.16 17.22 3.06
N LEU A 106 12.96 16.69 4.27
CA LEU A 106 13.36 15.32 4.61
C LEU A 106 12.56 14.29 3.81
N ILE A 107 11.25 14.47 3.64
CA ILE A 107 10.42 13.62 2.78
C ILE A 107 10.92 13.70 1.34
N ASN A 108 11.14 14.90 0.81
CA ASN A 108 11.69 15.10 -0.54
C ASN A 108 13.05 14.40 -0.72
N LEU A 109 13.95 14.53 0.27
CA LEU A 109 15.25 13.88 0.23
C LEU A 109 15.13 12.36 0.19
N SER A 110 14.13 11.77 0.87
CA SER A 110 13.93 10.33 0.87
C SER A 110 13.69 9.74 -0.53
N PHE A 111 13.32 10.55 -1.53
CA PHE A 111 13.10 10.10 -2.91
C PHE A 111 14.33 10.15 -3.80
N CYS A 112 15.35 10.92 -3.43
CA CYS A 112 16.53 11.10 -4.27
C CYS A 112 17.86 10.75 -3.59
N CYS A 113 17.87 10.51 -2.27
CA CYS A 113 19.12 10.30 -1.53
C CYS A 113 19.99 9.15 -2.07
N GLN A 114 19.39 8.14 -2.71
CA GLN A 114 20.08 7.01 -3.33
C GLN A 114 21.07 7.42 -4.43
N GLN A 115 20.92 8.61 -5.02
CA GLN A 115 21.82 9.12 -6.05
C GLN A 115 23.17 9.60 -5.47
N ALA A 116 23.22 9.95 -4.19
CA ALA A 116 24.44 10.33 -3.51
C ALA A 116 25.31 9.10 -3.24
N THR A 117 26.64 9.26 -3.27
CA THR A 117 27.56 8.23 -2.79
C THR A 117 28.08 8.60 -1.42
N VAL A 118 27.91 7.71 -0.44
CA VAL A 118 28.39 7.92 0.92
C VAL A 118 29.34 6.79 1.30
N ILE A 119 30.58 7.15 1.59
CA ILE A 119 31.59 6.21 2.08
C ILE A 119 31.63 6.29 3.61
N THR A 120 31.25 5.19 4.25
CA THR A 120 31.28 5.03 5.72
C THR A 120 32.45 4.19 6.21
N ASP A 121 33.00 3.35 5.33
CA ASP A 121 34.19 2.52 5.56
C ASP A 121 35.04 2.53 4.29
N PHE A 122 36.35 2.72 4.45
CA PHE A 122 37.35 2.79 3.37
C PHE A 122 38.13 1.47 3.20
N SER A 123 37.72 0.40 3.89
CA SER A 123 38.44 -0.88 3.88
C SER A 123 38.34 -1.67 2.56
N ASP A 124 37.30 -1.42 1.76
CA ASP A 124 37.02 -2.14 0.50
C ASP A 124 36.72 -1.15 -0.63
N LEU A 125 37.76 -0.80 -1.39
CA LEU A 125 37.66 0.13 -2.53
C LEU A 125 36.84 -0.44 -3.68
N GLU A 126 36.90 -1.76 -3.90
CA GLU A 126 36.13 -2.43 -4.94
C GLU A 126 34.63 -2.27 -4.67
N ALA A 127 34.19 -2.53 -3.43
CA ALA A 127 32.80 -2.32 -3.04
C ALA A 127 32.37 -0.85 -3.16
N ILE A 128 33.23 0.10 -2.79
CA ILE A 128 32.95 1.54 -2.93
C ILE A 128 32.69 1.90 -4.38
N GLY A 129 33.56 1.51 -5.31
CA GLY A 129 33.41 1.86 -6.71
C GLY A 129 32.17 1.23 -7.35
N ARG A 130 31.88 -0.03 -6.99
CA ARG A 130 30.64 -0.71 -7.42
C ARG A 130 29.39 0.01 -6.92
N ASN A 131 29.36 0.40 -5.65
CA ASN A 131 28.24 1.15 -5.09
C ASN A 131 28.11 2.53 -5.74
N HIS A 132 29.22 3.24 -5.96
CA HIS A 132 29.24 4.52 -6.66
C HIS A 132 28.66 4.41 -8.08
N TYR A 133 29.07 3.37 -8.81
CA TYR A 133 28.55 3.08 -10.13
C TYR A 133 27.03 2.86 -10.09
N MET A 134 26.53 2.02 -9.18
CA MET A 134 25.09 1.79 -9.01
C MET A 134 24.33 3.09 -8.72
N ASN A 135 24.83 3.92 -7.81
CA ASN A 135 24.19 5.20 -7.44
C ASN A 135 24.07 6.17 -8.62
N THR A 136 25.10 6.23 -9.47
CA THR A 136 25.12 7.11 -10.66
C THR A 136 24.32 6.58 -11.85
N HIS A 137 23.90 5.31 -11.81
CA HIS A 137 23.11 4.64 -12.85
C HIS A 137 21.70 4.27 -12.36
N GLY A 138 21.17 4.99 -11.37
CA GLY A 138 19.79 4.84 -10.91
C GLY A 138 19.52 3.52 -10.16
N GLY A 139 20.55 2.93 -9.54
CA GLY A 139 20.45 1.66 -8.83
C GLY A 139 20.36 0.44 -9.74
N CYS A 140 20.64 0.59 -11.04
CA CYS A 140 20.52 -0.47 -12.03
C CYS A 140 21.82 -0.66 -12.80
N ALA A 141 22.24 -1.91 -12.98
CA ALA A 141 23.31 -2.30 -13.89
C ALA A 141 23.13 -3.76 -14.28
N SER A 142 23.55 -4.13 -15.49
CA SER A 142 23.61 -5.54 -15.89
C SER A 142 24.71 -6.28 -15.15
N THR A 143 24.58 -7.61 -15.06
CA THR A 143 25.60 -8.47 -14.47
C THR A 143 26.93 -8.41 -15.23
N GLU A 144 26.88 -8.18 -16.54
CA GLU A 144 28.06 -8.01 -17.38
C GLU A 144 28.77 -6.66 -17.12
N GLU A 145 28.02 -5.56 -17.05
CA GLU A 145 28.59 -4.24 -16.71
C GLU A 145 29.26 -4.26 -15.35
N LEU A 146 28.58 -4.80 -14.33
CA LEU A 146 29.16 -4.93 -12.99
C LEU A 146 30.30 -5.94 -12.93
N GLY A 147 30.30 -6.97 -13.77
CA GLY A 147 31.39 -7.96 -13.81
C GLY A 147 32.66 -7.42 -14.47
N ASN A 148 32.51 -6.45 -15.38
CA ASN A 148 33.61 -5.80 -16.09
C ASN A 148 34.05 -4.47 -15.47
N LEU A 149 33.34 -3.97 -14.46
CA LEU A 149 33.68 -2.76 -13.73
C LEU A 149 34.93 -2.97 -12.87
N ASP A 150 35.91 -2.09 -13.02
CA ASP A 150 37.03 -1.95 -12.08
C ASP A 150 36.57 -1.04 -10.93
N GLY A 151 36.12 -1.65 -9.83
CA GLY A 151 35.59 -0.92 -8.68
C GLY A 151 36.67 -0.14 -7.94
N GLU A 152 37.85 -0.71 -7.77
CA GLU A 152 38.97 -0.03 -7.12
C GLU A 152 39.37 1.26 -7.85
N GLU A 153 39.59 1.21 -9.17
CA GLU A 153 39.91 2.40 -9.98
C GLU A 153 38.76 3.42 -9.92
N THR A 154 37.51 2.95 -10.01
CA THR A 154 36.33 3.82 -9.92
C THR A 154 36.27 4.56 -8.58
N ALA A 155 36.59 3.89 -7.48
CA ALA A 155 36.63 4.48 -6.15
C ALA A 155 37.76 5.51 -6.01
N ILE A 156 38.95 5.21 -6.53
CA ILE A 156 40.09 6.14 -6.52
C ILE A 156 39.76 7.39 -7.31
N LEU A 157 39.21 7.25 -8.52
CA LEU A 157 38.81 8.38 -9.37
C LEU A 157 37.78 9.28 -8.68
N LEU A 158 36.77 8.68 -8.03
CA LEU A 158 35.79 9.41 -7.21
C LEU A 158 36.48 10.23 -6.13
N MET A 159 37.41 9.62 -5.38
CA MET A 159 38.10 10.28 -4.26
C MET A 159 39.06 11.38 -4.69
N GLU A 160 39.72 11.23 -5.84
CA GLU A 160 40.69 12.22 -6.33
C GLU A 160 40.05 13.38 -7.08
N SER A 161 38.98 13.12 -7.83
CA SER A 161 38.45 14.07 -8.82
C SER A 161 37.15 14.75 -8.43
N THR A 162 36.43 14.24 -7.43
CA THR A 162 35.10 14.75 -7.06
C THR A 162 35.13 15.43 -5.69
N PRO A 163 34.57 16.65 -5.56
CA PRO A 163 34.49 17.31 -4.27
C PRO A 163 33.58 16.54 -3.31
N ALA A 164 34.10 16.25 -2.12
CA ALA A 164 33.38 15.54 -1.08
C ALA A 164 33.05 16.45 0.11
N THR A 165 32.04 16.07 0.89
CA THR A 165 31.71 16.71 2.16
C THR A 165 31.82 15.68 3.28
N VAL A 166 32.63 15.97 4.30
CA VAL A 166 32.71 15.11 5.49
C VAL A 166 31.55 15.46 6.42
N THR A 167 30.76 14.45 6.77
CA THR A 167 29.61 14.54 7.68
C THR A 167 29.81 13.57 8.86
N ARG A 168 28.94 13.63 9.87
CA ARG A 168 28.95 12.65 10.96
C ARG A 168 28.56 11.24 10.50
N TYR A 169 27.97 11.13 9.31
CA TYR A 169 27.43 9.89 8.76
C TYR A 169 28.27 9.33 7.61
N GLY A 170 29.42 9.92 7.30
CA GLY A 170 30.34 9.46 6.26
C GLY A 170 30.85 10.60 5.36
N VAL A 171 31.64 10.22 4.35
CA VAL A 171 32.13 11.13 3.32
C VAL A 171 31.18 11.11 2.13
N VAL A 172 30.58 12.26 1.83
CA VAL A 172 29.48 12.39 0.87
C VAL A 172 29.94 12.99 -0.44
N TYR A 173 29.64 12.29 -1.53
CA TYR A 173 29.72 12.76 -2.90
C TYR A 173 28.28 12.93 -3.39
N ASP A 174 27.87 14.16 -3.64
CA ASP A 174 26.47 14.46 -3.99
C ASP A 174 26.12 14.04 -5.42
N ASN A 175 27.11 13.79 -6.27
CA ASN A 175 26.95 13.41 -7.67
C ASN A 175 26.06 14.36 -8.48
N GLY A 176 25.97 15.64 -8.06
CA GLY A 176 25.08 16.62 -8.70
C GLY A 176 23.59 16.42 -8.42
N ILE A 177 23.23 15.62 -7.41
CA ILE A 177 21.85 15.44 -6.95
C ILE A 177 21.15 16.79 -6.75
N GLN A 178 19.91 16.88 -7.22
CA GLN A 178 19.03 18.01 -6.92
C GLN A 178 17.93 17.53 -5.98
N LEU A 179 17.62 18.33 -4.97
CA LEU A 179 16.52 18.05 -4.07
C LEU A 179 15.19 18.33 -4.79
N GLU A 180 14.66 17.32 -5.46
CA GLU A 180 13.38 17.39 -6.15
C GLU A 180 12.25 17.68 -5.16
N GLN A 181 11.36 18.61 -5.53
CA GLN A 181 10.22 19.01 -4.70
C GLN A 181 8.99 18.17 -5.07
N LEU A 182 9.09 16.85 -4.85
CA LEU A 182 8.01 15.90 -5.14
C LEU A 182 6.83 16.09 -4.17
N TYR A 183 7.14 16.24 -2.88
CA TYR A 183 6.19 16.58 -1.83
C TYR A 183 6.05 18.10 -1.71
N ASP A 184 4.82 18.58 -1.86
CA ASP A 184 4.48 19.99 -1.85
C ASP A 184 4.27 20.57 -0.43
N GLY A 185 4.21 19.71 0.60
CA GLY A 185 3.85 20.06 1.97
C GLY A 185 2.37 19.86 2.31
N LYS A 186 1.59 19.23 1.40
CA LYS A 186 0.18 18.90 1.61
C LYS A 186 -0.17 17.49 1.12
N HIS A 187 0.13 17.17 -0.13
CA HIS A 187 -0.25 15.90 -0.78
C HIS A 187 0.92 14.91 -0.73
N LEU A 188 0.90 14.02 0.26
CA LEU A 188 1.95 13.01 0.45
C LEU A 188 2.12 12.17 -0.84
N PRO A 189 3.34 11.98 -1.36
CA PRO A 189 3.55 11.20 -2.58
C PRO A 189 3.09 9.75 -2.41
N CYS A 190 2.69 9.13 -3.52
CA CYS A 190 2.28 7.72 -3.51
C CYS A 190 3.43 6.83 -3.00
N TYR A 191 3.16 6.04 -1.96
CA TYR A 191 4.10 5.12 -1.34
C TYR A 191 3.33 4.03 -0.59
N ILE A 192 3.46 2.79 -1.07
CA ILE A 192 2.83 1.61 -0.48
C ILE A 192 3.81 1.02 0.54
N HIS A 193 3.43 1.02 1.81
CA HIS A 193 4.24 0.50 2.93
C HIS A 193 3.69 -0.80 3.51
N ASP A 194 2.37 -0.88 3.70
CA ASP A 194 1.67 -2.02 4.28
C ASP A 194 1.08 -2.91 3.19
N ASP A 195 0.61 -4.10 3.56
CA ASP A 195 -0.20 -5.01 2.73
C ASP A 195 -1.48 -4.32 2.27
N THR A 196 -1.35 -3.62 1.13
CA THR A 196 -2.39 -2.80 0.52
C THR A 196 -3.01 -3.60 -0.61
N VAL A 197 -4.32 -3.79 -0.54
CA VAL A 197 -5.09 -4.46 -1.58
C VAL A 197 -5.46 -3.47 -2.69
N LEU A 198 -5.79 -2.24 -2.34
CA LEU A 198 -6.22 -1.23 -3.31
C LEU A 198 -5.65 0.14 -2.93
N SER A 199 -4.98 0.81 -3.86
CA SER A 199 -4.55 2.21 -3.68
C SER A 199 -5.41 3.14 -4.54
N LEU A 200 -5.94 4.19 -3.91
CA LEU A 200 -6.86 5.13 -4.53
C LEU A 200 -6.36 6.55 -4.37
N GLY A 201 -6.26 7.27 -5.47
CA GLY A 201 -6.09 8.72 -5.51
C GLY A 201 -7.44 9.42 -5.42
N LEU A 202 -7.58 10.35 -4.48
CA LEU A 202 -8.78 11.16 -4.31
C LEU A 202 -8.72 12.33 -5.29
N ILE A 203 -9.76 12.44 -6.12
CA ILE A 203 -9.94 13.50 -7.12
C ILE A 203 -11.33 14.15 -6.96
N SER A 204 -11.44 15.44 -7.27
CA SER A 204 -12.73 16.14 -7.28
C SER A 204 -13.47 15.94 -8.61
N LYS A 205 -14.81 15.83 -8.57
CA LYS A 205 -15.71 15.76 -9.74
C LYS A 205 -15.55 17.03 -10.61
N GLY A 206 -14.64 16.98 -11.58
CA GLY A 206 -14.40 18.06 -12.53
C GLY A 206 -12.94 18.42 -12.75
N GLU A 207 -12.02 17.90 -11.92
CA GLU A 207 -10.59 18.03 -12.18
C GLU A 207 -10.11 16.98 -13.19
N PRO A 208 -9.16 17.34 -14.08
CA PRO A 208 -8.59 16.39 -15.03
C PRO A 208 -7.84 15.26 -14.29
N GLU A 209 -7.95 14.02 -14.80
CA GLU A 209 -7.40 12.78 -14.20
C GLU A 209 -5.85 12.74 -14.03
N ASN A 210 -5.13 13.84 -14.27
CA ASN A 210 -3.66 13.84 -14.40
C ASN A 210 -2.95 14.96 -13.63
N THR A 211 -3.30 15.15 -12.37
CA THR A 211 -2.59 16.03 -11.43
C THR A 211 -1.81 15.22 -10.39
N LYS A 212 -0.86 14.39 -10.85
CA LYS A 212 -0.09 13.44 -10.00
C LYS A 212 0.50 14.05 -8.71
N ASN A 213 0.80 15.35 -8.70
CA ASN A 213 1.43 16.03 -7.57
C ASN A 213 0.42 16.71 -6.62
N THR A 214 -0.88 16.61 -6.87
CA THR A 214 -1.93 17.14 -5.99
C THR A 214 -2.94 16.09 -5.55
N THR A 215 -2.68 14.82 -5.85
CA THR A 215 -3.54 13.70 -5.48
C THR A 215 -3.27 13.28 -4.04
N THR A 216 -4.32 13.16 -3.23
CA THR A 216 -4.20 12.50 -1.92
C THR A 216 -4.43 11.01 -2.09
N TRP A 217 -3.47 10.21 -1.67
CA TRP A 217 -3.54 8.76 -1.76
C TRP A 217 -4.12 8.13 -0.48
N LEU A 218 -5.03 7.18 -0.66
CA LEU A 218 -5.53 6.25 0.34
C LEU A 218 -5.09 4.83 -0.02
N TYR A 219 -4.83 4.02 1.01
CA TYR A 219 -4.36 2.64 0.89
C TYR A 219 -5.31 1.74 1.67
N LEU A 220 -6.08 0.93 0.96
CA LEU A 220 -7.09 0.04 1.52
C LEU A 220 -6.54 -1.39 1.63
N PRO A 221 -6.90 -2.16 2.66
CA PRO A 221 -7.79 -1.77 3.74
C PRO A 221 -7.17 -0.76 4.74
N ALA A 222 -7.97 0.20 5.15
CA ALA A 222 -7.65 1.29 6.06
C ALA A 222 -8.58 1.28 7.29
N THR A 223 -8.11 1.86 8.38
CA THR A 223 -8.91 2.17 9.57
C THR A 223 -9.80 3.40 9.36
N LYS A 224 -10.77 3.62 10.27
CA LYS A 224 -11.71 4.73 10.14
C LYS A 224 -10.99 6.08 10.16
N LYS A 225 -10.06 6.30 11.10
CA LYS A 225 -9.30 7.56 11.16
C LYS A 225 -8.38 7.73 9.96
N GLN A 226 -7.81 6.65 9.39
CA GLN A 226 -7.02 6.77 8.16
C GLN A 226 -7.84 7.31 6.98
N LEU A 227 -9.07 6.80 6.81
CA LEU A 227 -10.00 7.29 5.79
C LEU A 227 -10.38 8.75 6.04
N GLU A 228 -10.88 9.06 7.24
CA GLU A 228 -11.32 10.42 7.62
C GLU A 228 -10.21 11.45 7.41
N ARG A 229 -9.00 11.16 7.89
CA ARG A 229 -7.85 12.06 7.73
C ARG A 229 -7.41 12.21 6.29
N GLY A 230 -7.41 11.13 5.51
CA GLY A 230 -7.10 11.19 4.08
C GLY A 230 -8.12 12.03 3.31
N MET A 231 -9.41 11.87 3.60
CA MET A 231 -10.47 12.70 3.04
C MET A 231 -10.27 14.18 3.41
N LEU A 232 -9.99 14.49 4.67
CA LEU A 232 -9.72 15.86 5.12
C LEU A 232 -8.52 16.49 4.41
N ARG A 233 -7.42 15.74 4.22
CA ARG A 233 -6.21 16.22 3.53
C ARG A 233 -6.43 16.48 2.05
N SER A 234 -7.34 15.74 1.41
CA SER A 234 -7.71 15.99 0.02
C SER A 234 -8.25 17.43 -0.16
N GLY A 235 -8.91 17.96 0.87
CA GLY A 235 -9.53 19.28 0.84
C GLY A 235 -10.81 19.34 0.01
N ILE A 236 -11.29 18.20 -0.50
CA ILE A 236 -12.60 18.06 -1.13
C ILE A 236 -13.65 18.27 -0.05
N GLN A 237 -14.48 19.32 -0.22
CA GLN A 237 -15.42 19.76 0.81
C GLN A 237 -16.69 18.92 0.86
N ASP A 238 -17.18 18.51 -0.32
CA ASP A 238 -18.37 17.66 -0.44
C ASP A 238 -17.92 16.22 -0.73
N PRO A 239 -18.20 15.25 0.16
CA PRO A 239 -17.94 13.84 -0.12
C PRO A 239 -18.58 13.35 -1.43
N GLU A 240 -19.70 13.94 -1.84
CA GLU A 240 -20.35 13.62 -3.12
C GLU A 240 -19.52 14.07 -4.32
N ASP A 241 -18.60 15.02 -4.17
CA ASP A 241 -17.68 15.44 -5.22
C ASP A 241 -16.42 14.55 -5.27
N MET A 242 -16.29 13.56 -4.38
CA MET A 242 -15.14 12.68 -4.35
C MET A 242 -15.27 11.58 -5.41
N CYS A 243 -14.24 11.44 -6.23
CA CYS A 243 -14.05 10.31 -7.14
C CYS A 243 -12.68 9.68 -6.89
N PHE A 244 -12.52 8.44 -7.38
CA PHE A 244 -11.30 7.67 -7.16
C PHE A 244 -10.57 7.36 -8.46
N GLN A 245 -9.27 7.63 -8.46
CA GLN A 245 -8.32 7.14 -9.46
C GLN A 245 -7.61 5.92 -8.89
N VAL A 246 -7.71 4.77 -9.55
CA VAL A 246 -6.98 3.57 -9.13
C VAL A 246 -5.48 3.75 -9.39
N GLY A 247 -4.68 3.59 -8.35
CA GLY A 247 -3.22 3.54 -8.45
C GLY A 247 -2.72 2.12 -8.70
N SER A 248 -3.14 1.19 -7.83
CA SER A 248 -2.83 -0.23 -7.88
C SER A 248 -4.01 -1.03 -7.30
N SER A 249 -4.22 -2.24 -7.81
CA SER A 249 -5.25 -3.17 -7.35
C SER A 249 -4.67 -4.58 -7.31
N GLU A 250 -4.85 -5.25 -6.18
CA GLU A 250 -4.61 -6.68 -5.97
C GLU A 250 -5.89 -7.50 -6.17
N PHE A 251 -6.99 -6.86 -6.59
CA PHE A 251 -8.21 -7.57 -6.92
C PHE A 251 -8.02 -8.48 -8.15
N PRO A 252 -8.77 -9.59 -8.25
CA PRO A 252 -8.91 -10.29 -9.52
C PRO A 252 -9.42 -9.33 -10.60
N MET A 253 -8.92 -9.45 -11.83
CA MET A 253 -9.32 -8.58 -12.96
C MET A 253 -10.84 -8.51 -13.15
N GLU A 254 -11.58 -9.58 -12.87
CA GLU A 254 -13.04 -9.61 -12.94
C GLU A 254 -13.71 -8.67 -11.94
N VAL A 255 -13.11 -8.50 -10.75
CA VAL A 255 -13.56 -7.52 -9.75
C VAL A 255 -13.26 -6.11 -10.22
N ASP A 256 -12.05 -5.84 -10.72
CA ASP A 256 -11.69 -4.51 -11.24
C ASP A 256 -12.59 -4.07 -12.41
N VAL A 257 -13.00 -5.02 -13.27
CA VAL A 257 -13.90 -4.76 -14.40
C VAL A 257 -15.35 -4.57 -13.95
N ALA A 258 -15.77 -5.22 -12.87
CA ALA A 258 -17.13 -5.10 -12.34
C ALA A 258 -17.35 -3.77 -11.59
N LEU A 259 -16.30 -3.21 -10.99
CA LEU A 259 -16.37 -1.97 -10.21
C LEU A 259 -16.41 -0.73 -11.10
N ASP A 260 -17.38 0.16 -10.86
CA ASP A 260 -17.32 1.55 -11.32
C ASP A 260 -16.80 2.45 -10.20
N PHE A 261 -15.48 2.55 -10.07
CA PHE A 261 -14.80 3.35 -9.05
C PHE A 261 -15.23 4.83 -8.98
N LYS A 262 -15.97 5.37 -9.98
CA LYS A 262 -16.51 6.73 -9.93
C LYS A 262 -17.84 6.82 -9.15
N GLN A 263 -18.52 5.70 -8.95
CA GLN A 263 -19.82 5.61 -8.26
C GLN A 263 -19.73 4.90 -6.91
N GLU A 264 -18.66 4.14 -6.66
CA GLU A 264 -18.47 3.44 -5.40
C GLU A 264 -18.27 4.38 -4.21
N SER A 265 -18.67 3.92 -3.02
CA SER A 265 -18.31 4.54 -1.75
C SER A 265 -16.91 4.11 -1.33
N ILE A 266 -16.13 5.03 -0.74
CA ILE A 266 -14.83 4.68 -0.16
C ILE A 266 -14.95 3.63 0.95
N PHE A 267 -16.06 3.62 1.69
CA PHE A 267 -16.30 2.68 2.77
C PHE A 267 -16.60 1.28 2.22
N ASP A 268 -17.40 1.17 1.17
CA ASP A 268 -17.69 -0.14 0.53
C ASP A 268 -16.44 -0.71 -0.13
N LEU A 269 -15.64 0.13 -0.79
CA LEU A 269 -14.32 -0.27 -1.32
C LEU A 269 -13.37 -0.72 -0.19
N ASN A 270 -13.41 -0.05 0.96
CA ASN A 270 -12.59 -0.40 2.11
C ASN A 270 -13.00 -1.74 2.73
N ASP A 271 -14.31 -1.98 2.87
CA ASP A 271 -14.83 -3.24 3.37
C ASP A 271 -14.56 -4.39 2.40
N LEU A 272 -14.69 -4.15 1.10
CA LEU A 272 -14.28 -5.12 0.08
C LEU A 272 -12.78 -5.42 0.18
N ALA A 273 -11.93 -4.40 0.32
CA ALA A 273 -10.49 -4.59 0.51
C ALA A 273 -10.18 -5.40 1.78
N TRP A 274 -10.93 -5.21 2.87
CA TRP A 274 -10.81 -6.04 4.08
C TRP A 274 -11.20 -7.49 3.85
N ALA A 275 -12.28 -7.75 3.11
CA ALA A 275 -12.70 -9.11 2.77
C ALA A 275 -11.65 -9.81 1.90
N VAL A 276 -11.14 -9.12 0.86
CA VAL A 276 -10.12 -9.64 -0.05
C VAL A 276 -8.78 -9.89 0.66
N ALA A 277 -8.36 -9.01 1.58
CA ALA A 277 -7.11 -9.17 2.32
C ALA A 277 -7.04 -10.46 3.16
N ARG A 278 -8.19 -11.08 3.45
CA ARG A 278 -8.28 -12.35 4.21
C ARG A 278 -8.22 -13.59 3.31
N LEU A 279 -8.30 -13.42 1.99
CA LEU A 279 -8.32 -14.52 1.04
C LEU A 279 -6.90 -14.98 0.72
N ASP A 280 -6.72 -16.29 0.63
CA ASP A 280 -5.53 -16.88 0.04
C ASP A 280 -5.59 -16.85 -1.50
N ARG A 281 -4.50 -17.26 -2.15
CA ARG A 281 -4.37 -17.24 -3.61
C ARG A 281 -5.46 -18.05 -4.33
N ASP A 282 -5.84 -19.19 -3.76
CA ASP A 282 -6.84 -20.08 -4.37
C ASP A 282 -8.24 -19.47 -4.27
N ASN A 283 -8.58 -18.87 -3.12
CA ASN A 283 -9.83 -18.15 -2.94
C ASN A 283 -9.88 -16.84 -3.74
N LEU A 284 -8.76 -16.15 -3.98
CA LEU A 284 -8.70 -15.02 -4.92
C LEU A 284 -9.02 -15.46 -6.35
N GLN A 285 -8.47 -16.60 -6.80
CA GLN A 285 -8.82 -17.16 -8.10
C GLN A 285 -10.30 -17.54 -8.17
N LYS A 286 -10.83 -18.13 -7.10
CA LYS A 286 -12.24 -18.48 -6.98
C LYS A 286 -13.15 -17.25 -7.02
N LEU A 287 -12.80 -16.17 -6.32
CA LEU A 287 -13.55 -14.91 -6.33
C LEU A 287 -13.70 -14.34 -7.73
N GLY A 288 -12.63 -14.36 -8.54
CA GLY A 288 -12.71 -13.93 -9.94
C GLY A 288 -13.73 -14.74 -10.75
N ALA A 289 -13.76 -16.07 -10.57
CA ALA A 289 -14.75 -16.92 -11.24
C ALA A 289 -16.18 -16.64 -10.73
N VAL A 290 -16.34 -16.49 -9.41
CA VAL A 290 -17.63 -16.17 -8.77
C VAL A 290 -18.19 -14.84 -9.27
N VAL A 291 -17.37 -13.80 -9.40
CA VAL A 291 -17.76 -12.50 -9.94
C VAL A 291 -18.19 -12.62 -11.40
N ALA A 292 -17.48 -13.39 -12.22
CA ALA A 292 -17.87 -13.65 -13.60
C ALA A 292 -19.23 -14.37 -13.73
N LEU A 293 -19.54 -15.27 -12.79
CA LEU A 293 -20.83 -15.97 -12.72
C LEU A 293 -21.96 -15.04 -12.22
N ALA A 294 -21.74 -14.39 -11.08
CA ALA A 294 -22.77 -13.65 -10.35
C ALA A 294 -23.05 -12.26 -10.94
N LYS A 295 -22.07 -11.66 -11.64
CA LYS A 295 -22.15 -10.33 -12.25
C LYS A 295 -22.65 -9.25 -11.28
N PRO A 296 -21.97 -9.06 -10.13
CA PRO A 296 -22.33 -8.06 -9.16
C PRO A 296 -22.22 -6.64 -9.74
N GLU A 297 -22.98 -5.71 -9.18
CA GLU A 297 -23.09 -4.33 -9.67
C GLU A 297 -22.24 -3.32 -8.89
N ASN A 298 -21.77 -3.67 -7.67
CA ASN A 298 -21.03 -2.76 -6.81
C ASN A 298 -20.10 -3.48 -5.81
N ALA A 299 -19.26 -2.72 -5.09
CA ALA A 299 -18.30 -3.25 -4.14
C ALA A 299 -18.95 -4.06 -3.00
N SER A 300 -20.10 -3.62 -2.49
CA SER A 300 -20.84 -4.31 -1.42
C SER A 300 -21.32 -5.70 -1.83
N GLN A 301 -21.82 -5.85 -3.06
CA GLN A 301 -22.20 -7.16 -3.59
C GLN A 301 -20.98 -8.07 -3.77
N ILE A 302 -19.86 -7.54 -4.26
CA ILE A 302 -18.61 -8.30 -4.39
C ILE A 302 -18.09 -8.73 -3.02
N ARG A 303 -18.16 -7.86 -2.01
CA ARG A 303 -17.80 -8.18 -0.62
C ARG A 303 -18.61 -9.36 -0.12
N CYS A 304 -19.94 -9.32 -0.30
CA CYS A 304 -20.82 -10.42 0.11
C CYS A 304 -20.41 -11.75 -0.57
N LEU A 305 -20.08 -11.73 -1.86
CA LEU A 305 -19.59 -12.91 -2.58
C LEU A 305 -18.24 -13.41 -2.03
N ALA A 306 -17.32 -12.50 -1.71
CA ALA A 306 -16.02 -12.82 -1.12
C ALA A 306 -16.15 -13.46 0.27
N GLU A 307 -17.13 -13.02 1.07
CA GLU A 307 -17.39 -13.55 2.41
C GLU A 307 -18.14 -14.90 2.39
N ASN A 308 -18.79 -15.24 1.27
CA ASN A 308 -19.58 -16.46 1.10
C ASN A 308 -19.03 -17.38 -0.01
N LEU A 309 -17.70 -17.37 -0.23
CA LEU A 309 -17.06 -18.19 -1.25
C LEU A 309 -17.27 -19.69 -1.02
N ASP A 310 -17.54 -20.13 0.20
CA ASP A 310 -17.87 -21.51 0.55
C ASP A 310 -19.20 -21.99 -0.07
N LEU A 311 -20.08 -21.08 -0.48
CA LEU A 311 -21.33 -21.40 -1.21
C LEU A 311 -21.12 -21.73 -2.70
N PHE A 312 -19.88 -21.72 -3.16
CA PHE A 312 -19.53 -21.98 -4.56
C PHE A 312 -18.62 -23.20 -4.68
N GLN A 313 -18.95 -24.10 -5.61
CA GLN A 313 -18.03 -25.14 -6.07
C GLN A 313 -17.19 -24.55 -7.19
N PHE A 314 -15.86 -24.65 -7.09
CA PHE A 314 -14.94 -24.13 -8.09
C PHE A 314 -13.95 -25.20 -8.54
N ALA A 315 -13.86 -25.40 -9.85
CA ALA A 315 -12.95 -26.31 -10.52
C ALA A 315 -11.95 -25.48 -11.35
N PRO A 316 -10.78 -25.14 -10.77
CA PRO A 316 -9.81 -24.26 -11.43
C PRO A 316 -9.29 -24.90 -12.73
N GLY A 317 -9.29 -24.11 -13.81
CA GLY A 317 -8.79 -24.55 -15.13
C GLY A 317 -9.68 -25.54 -15.89
N ALA A 318 -10.85 -25.92 -15.37
CA ALA A 318 -11.79 -26.76 -16.09
C ALA A 318 -12.59 -25.91 -17.10
N HIS A 319 -12.41 -26.14 -18.39
CA HIS A 319 -13.08 -25.40 -19.47
C HIS A 319 -13.99 -26.29 -20.34
N THR A 320 -14.06 -27.58 -20.04
CA THR A 320 -14.92 -28.55 -20.71
C THR A 320 -15.65 -29.44 -19.69
N PRO A 321 -16.79 -30.06 -20.05
CA PRO A 321 -17.49 -30.98 -19.15
C PRO A 321 -16.63 -32.17 -18.72
N ALA A 322 -15.76 -32.65 -19.60
CA ALA A 322 -14.80 -33.70 -19.28
C ALA A 322 -13.83 -33.25 -18.19
N GLU A 323 -13.21 -32.08 -18.33
CA GLU A 323 -12.29 -31.54 -17.31
C GLU A 323 -13.00 -31.26 -15.98
N TYR A 324 -14.23 -30.76 -16.01
CA TYR A 324 -15.03 -30.60 -14.79
C TYR A 324 -15.34 -31.94 -14.14
N GLY A 325 -15.74 -32.95 -14.92
CA GLY A 325 -15.94 -34.31 -14.43
C GLY A 325 -14.68 -34.91 -13.80
N THR A 326 -13.52 -34.71 -14.43
CA THR A 326 -12.21 -35.11 -13.89
C THR A 326 -11.94 -34.46 -12.54
N PHE A 327 -12.12 -33.14 -12.44
CA PHE A 327 -11.98 -32.42 -11.18
C PHE A 327 -12.93 -32.98 -10.11
N MET A 328 -14.20 -33.20 -10.46
CA MET A 328 -15.20 -33.69 -9.51
C MET A 328 -14.87 -35.08 -8.97
N ILE A 329 -14.38 -35.98 -9.80
CA ILE A 329 -14.06 -37.35 -9.37
C ILE A 329 -12.72 -37.40 -8.63
N GLN A 330 -11.70 -36.70 -9.12
CA GLN A 330 -10.33 -36.84 -8.63
C GLN A 330 -9.97 -35.88 -7.50
N GLN A 331 -10.52 -34.67 -7.50
CA GLN A 331 -10.00 -33.53 -6.72
C GLN A 331 -11.02 -32.91 -5.77
N SER A 332 -12.33 -33.10 -5.99
CA SER A 332 -13.36 -32.49 -5.15
C SER A 332 -13.47 -33.09 -3.74
N GLY A 333 -12.82 -34.23 -3.48
CA GLY A 333 -12.93 -34.96 -2.23
C GLY A 333 -14.25 -35.71 -2.01
N HIS A 334 -15.17 -35.71 -2.98
CA HIS A 334 -16.46 -36.42 -2.89
C HIS A 334 -16.37 -37.93 -3.13
N PHE A 335 -15.30 -38.40 -3.78
CA PHE A 335 -15.15 -39.79 -4.20
C PHE A 335 -13.80 -40.38 -3.78
N GLU A 336 -13.77 -41.68 -3.52
CA GLU A 336 -12.54 -42.46 -3.44
C GLU A 336 -12.06 -42.75 -4.87
N TYR A 337 -11.17 -41.91 -5.39
CA TYR A 337 -10.57 -42.11 -6.72
C TYR A 337 -9.55 -43.26 -6.70
N ASP A 338 -9.73 -44.23 -7.60
CA ASP A 338 -8.75 -45.30 -7.85
C ASP A 338 -8.08 -45.07 -9.21
N PRO A 339 -6.77 -44.75 -9.25
CA PRO A 339 -6.02 -44.58 -10.49
C PRO A 339 -6.03 -45.80 -11.42
N ASN A 340 -6.26 -47.01 -10.89
CA ASN A 340 -6.35 -48.22 -11.72
C ASN A 340 -7.67 -48.31 -12.50
N LEU A 341 -8.67 -47.51 -12.12
CA LEU A 341 -9.98 -47.45 -12.76
C LEU A 341 -10.13 -46.22 -13.67
N ASP A 342 -9.07 -45.41 -13.85
CA ASP A 342 -9.13 -44.13 -14.56
C ASP A 342 -9.80 -44.23 -15.95
N GLU A 343 -9.40 -45.24 -16.74
CA GLU A 343 -9.94 -45.49 -18.09
C GLU A 343 -11.43 -45.89 -18.11
N PHE A 344 -12.01 -46.26 -16.97
CA PHE A 344 -13.41 -46.67 -16.86
C PHE A 344 -14.34 -45.53 -16.42
N TYR A 345 -13.80 -44.39 -15.97
CA TYR A 345 -14.62 -43.24 -15.60
C TYR A 345 -15.03 -42.46 -16.85
N ASP A 346 -16.33 -42.29 -17.03
CA ASP A 346 -16.89 -41.41 -18.07
C ASP A 346 -17.01 -39.98 -17.51
N TYR A 347 -15.87 -39.28 -17.50
CA TYR A 347 -15.76 -37.92 -16.95
C TYR A 347 -16.69 -36.93 -17.65
N GLU A 348 -16.79 -36.97 -18.98
CA GLU A 348 -17.63 -36.06 -19.74
C GLU A 348 -19.11 -36.23 -19.40
N LYS A 349 -19.60 -37.47 -19.38
CA LYS A 349 -20.99 -37.74 -19.02
C LYS A 349 -21.30 -37.35 -17.59
N TYR A 350 -20.40 -37.64 -16.65
CA TYR A 350 -20.56 -37.25 -15.25
C TYR A 350 -20.62 -35.72 -15.11
N GLY A 351 -19.65 -35.01 -15.70
CA GLY A 351 -19.60 -33.55 -15.71
C GLY A 351 -20.88 -32.94 -16.28
N LEU A 352 -21.32 -33.38 -17.46
CA LEU A 352 -22.57 -32.93 -18.08
C LEU A 352 -23.79 -33.15 -17.19
N GLN A 353 -23.89 -34.32 -16.53
CA GLN A 353 -25.02 -34.62 -15.66
C GLN A 353 -25.06 -33.67 -14.45
N HIS A 354 -23.91 -33.41 -13.83
CA HIS A 354 -23.82 -32.53 -12.66
C HIS A 354 -24.09 -31.07 -13.04
N MET A 355 -23.50 -30.59 -14.15
CA MET A 355 -23.75 -29.25 -14.68
C MET A 355 -25.23 -28.99 -14.98
N ASN A 356 -26.00 -30.00 -15.40
CA ASN A 356 -27.43 -29.87 -15.67
C ASN A 356 -28.29 -29.75 -14.40
N GLN A 357 -27.74 -30.07 -13.22
CA GLN A 357 -28.42 -30.03 -11.92
C GLN A 357 -28.04 -28.80 -11.08
N GLU A 358 -27.00 -28.07 -11.50
CA GLU A 358 -26.42 -26.95 -10.77
C GLU A 358 -26.58 -25.64 -11.54
N THR A 359 -26.51 -24.52 -10.82
CA THR A 359 -26.42 -23.20 -11.44
C THR A 359 -24.96 -22.80 -11.55
N GLY A 360 -24.31 -23.16 -12.67
CA GLY A 360 -22.90 -22.89 -12.90
C GLY A 360 -22.55 -22.54 -14.34
N ALA A 361 -21.35 -22.03 -14.54
CA ALA A 361 -20.83 -21.60 -15.84
C ALA A 361 -19.32 -21.81 -15.95
N PHE A 362 -18.85 -21.98 -17.19
CA PHE A 362 -17.43 -21.88 -17.51
C PHE A 362 -17.00 -20.41 -17.54
N THR A 363 -15.83 -20.15 -16.97
CA THR A 363 -15.14 -18.85 -16.93
C THR A 363 -13.71 -19.02 -17.44
N ASP A 364 -13.01 -17.92 -17.66
CA ASP A 364 -11.58 -17.94 -18.02
C ASP A 364 -10.70 -18.56 -16.92
N ARG A 365 -11.21 -18.69 -15.69
CA ARG A 365 -10.51 -19.30 -14.55
C ARG A 365 -10.88 -20.75 -14.29
N GLY A 366 -11.90 -21.29 -14.97
CA GLY A 366 -12.42 -22.63 -14.78
C GLY A 366 -13.95 -22.69 -14.66
N TYR A 367 -14.50 -23.81 -14.18
CA TYR A 367 -15.93 -23.96 -13.95
C TYR A 367 -16.28 -23.57 -12.52
N VAL A 368 -17.34 -22.78 -12.35
CA VAL A 368 -17.87 -22.39 -11.04
C VAL A 368 -19.37 -22.62 -11.00
N ALA A 369 -19.87 -23.16 -9.89
CA ALA A 369 -21.28 -23.40 -9.64
C ALA A 369 -21.69 -22.90 -8.25
N TYR A 370 -22.87 -22.31 -8.17
CA TYR A 370 -23.46 -21.86 -6.91
C TYR A 370 -24.37 -22.94 -6.32
N HIS A 371 -24.22 -23.21 -5.03
CA HIS A 371 -24.97 -24.24 -4.30
C HIS A 371 -25.64 -23.73 -3.01
N GLY A 372 -25.80 -22.42 -2.88
CA GLY A 372 -26.52 -21.84 -1.74
C GLY A 372 -28.03 -22.09 -1.80
N THR A 373 -28.70 -21.95 -0.66
CA THR A 373 -30.15 -22.23 -0.52
C THR A 373 -31.05 -21.08 -0.95
N VAL A 374 -30.50 -19.87 -1.02
CA VAL A 374 -31.18 -18.64 -1.52
C VAL A 374 -30.66 -18.32 -2.91
N SER A 375 -31.37 -17.51 -3.71
CA SER A 375 -30.83 -17.07 -5.01
C SER A 375 -29.62 -16.16 -4.84
N LEU A 376 -28.76 -16.06 -5.88
CA LEU A 376 -27.64 -15.12 -5.88
C LEU A 376 -28.09 -13.68 -5.67
N GLU A 377 -29.23 -13.29 -6.26
CA GLU A 377 -29.84 -11.98 -6.05
C GLU A 377 -30.13 -11.73 -4.57
N VAL A 378 -30.73 -12.69 -3.87
CA VAL A 378 -31.05 -12.56 -2.44
C VAL A 378 -29.78 -12.57 -1.59
N LEU A 379 -28.75 -13.34 -1.97
CA LEU A 379 -27.46 -13.34 -1.27
C LEU A 379 -26.80 -11.97 -1.33
N THR A 380 -26.83 -11.30 -2.48
CA THR A 380 -26.18 -10.00 -2.70
C THR A 380 -27.09 -8.80 -2.38
N MET A 381 -28.32 -9.01 -1.90
CA MET A 381 -29.18 -7.92 -1.43
C MET A 381 -28.60 -7.26 -0.18
N GLU A 382 -28.53 -5.94 -0.19
CA GLU A 382 -28.05 -5.15 0.95
C GLU A 382 -28.93 -5.36 2.19
N GLU A 383 -28.34 -5.82 3.29
CA GLU A 383 -28.83 -5.41 4.61
C GLU A 383 -28.49 -3.92 4.73
N THR A 384 -29.49 -3.04 4.58
CA THR A 384 -29.29 -1.60 4.70
C THR A 384 -28.66 -1.27 6.06
N HIS A 385 -27.36 -1.02 6.10
CA HIS A 385 -26.70 -0.43 7.26
C HIS A 385 -27.18 1.03 7.37
N GLN A 386 -28.22 1.25 8.18
CA GLN A 386 -28.79 2.56 8.46
C GLN A 386 -27.97 3.41 9.45
N GLU A 387 -26.75 3.00 9.79
CA GLU A 387 -25.90 3.72 10.72
C GLU A 387 -24.60 4.09 10.01
N GLU A 388 -24.46 5.39 9.70
CA GLU A 388 -23.20 6.17 9.50
C GLU A 388 -23.24 7.24 8.38
N GLN A 389 -24.39 7.57 7.78
CA GLN A 389 -24.54 8.78 6.95
C GLN A 389 -24.78 10.09 7.77
N THR A 390 -24.09 10.25 8.90
CA THR A 390 -24.03 11.55 9.59
C THR A 390 -22.59 12.02 9.71
N PHE A 391 -21.94 12.25 8.56
CA PHE A 391 -20.73 13.05 8.51
C PHE A 391 -21.12 14.54 8.64
N GLN A 392 -21.24 15.03 9.88
CA GLN A 392 -21.01 16.45 10.11
C GLN A 392 -19.49 16.66 10.10
N MET A 393 -18.96 17.12 8.98
CA MET A 393 -17.65 17.79 8.99
C MET A 393 -17.77 18.99 9.92
N GLY A 394 -17.34 18.79 11.17
CA GLY A 394 -17.42 19.79 12.22
C GLY A 394 -16.61 21.01 11.83
N GLY A 395 -17.30 22.09 11.48
CA GLY A 395 -16.71 23.41 11.44
C GLY A 395 -16.57 23.94 12.87
N MET A 396 -15.33 24.09 13.32
CA MET A 396 -14.76 25.30 13.92
C MET A 396 -13.26 25.14 14.16
#